data_AF-A0A3N5KH57-F1
#
_entry.id   AF-A0A3N5KH57-F1
#
_cell.length_a   1.000
_cell.length_b   1.000
_cell.length_c   1.000
_cell.angle_alpha   90.00
_cell.angle_beta   90.00
_cell.angle_gamma   90.00
#
_symmetry.space_group_name_H-M   'P 1'
#
loop_
_entity.id
_entity.type
_entity.pdbx_description
1 polymer ?
#
loop_
_entity_poly.entity_id
_entity_poly.type
_entity_poly.pdbx_seq_one_letter_code
_entity_poly.pdbx_strand_id
1 'polypeptide(L)'
;MNPRYKGLLLAAVLALGACGKGSEPALLAFPSGPSGGIEIKYPLDETLFPPEIVAPTFVWSDETEGVAEWMILLRFDHTDEVLRFPTTEPRWRPSEADWAVIKQRSVEQDAEVAIVGVGGDAAAVSSASVRIRTSKDPVGDSIFYREVPLPFITAVQDPSRIRWRFGSIDSETAPPVVLEDLPVCGNCHSFSGDGSVLGL
;
A
#
# COMPACT_ATOMS: atom_id res chain seq x y z
N MET A 1 59.82 -10.88 35.81
CA MET A 1 60.13 -9.45 36.01
C MET A 1 58.82 -8.68 36.02
N ASN A 2 58.61 -7.90 37.08
CA ASN A 2 57.46 -7.04 37.45
C ASN A 2 57.08 -5.99 36.37
N PRO A 3 55.97 -5.19 36.52
CA PRO A 3 54.87 -5.31 37.48
C PRO A 3 53.44 -5.00 36.95
N ARG A 4 52.46 -5.56 37.67
CA ARG A 4 51.26 -4.94 38.27
C ARG A 4 50.69 -3.65 37.64
N TYR A 5 49.44 -3.73 37.19
CA TYR A 5 48.46 -2.66 37.41
C TYR A 5 47.23 -3.24 38.12
N LYS A 6 47.05 -2.84 39.38
CA LYS A 6 45.83 -3.04 40.16
C LYS A 6 44.89 -1.88 39.81
N GLY A 7 43.79 -2.17 39.12
CA GLY A 7 42.65 -1.27 39.01
C GLY A 7 41.56 -1.71 39.99
N LEU A 8 41.45 -1.00 41.10
CA LEU A 8 40.32 -1.07 42.03
C LEU A 8 39.51 0.20 41.77
N LEU A 9 38.23 0.12 41.37
CA LEU A 9 37.27 1.21 41.58
C LEU A 9 35.81 0.78 41.32
N LEU A 10 35.09 0.74 42.44
CA LEU A 10 33.66 1.01 42.68
C LEU A 10 32.59 0.41 41.76
N ALA A 11 31.87 -0.56 42.33
CA ALA A 11 30.49 -0.87 41.98
C ALA A 11 29.59 0.33 42.32
N ALA A 12 28.92 0.89 41.31
CA ALA A 12 27.81 1.81 41.50
C ALA A 12 26.51 1.01 41.44
N VAL A 13 25.96 0.68 42.62
CA VAL A 13 24.57 0.24 42.76
C VAL A 13 23.70 1.49 42.73
N LEU A 14 23.06 1.74 41.60
CA LEU A 14 21.95 2.70 41.49
C LEU A 14 20.65 1.90 41.47
N ALA A 15 20.09 1.69 42.67
CA ALA A 15 18.68 1.43 42.82
C ALA A 15 17.96 2.78 42.89
N LEU A 16 16.96 2.99 42.03
CA LEU A 16 15.68 3.66 42.31
C LEU A 16 14.97 3.98 40.99
N GLY A 17 13.72 3.54 40.90
CA GLY A 17 12.82 3.91 39.81
C GLY A 17 11.89 2.77 39.40
N ALA A 18 11.05 2.30 40.33
CA ALA A 18 9.81 1.64 39.93
C ALA A 18 8.91 2.69 39.28
N CYS A 19 9.18 3.01 38.01
CA CYS A 19 8.22 3.71 37.17
C CYS A 19 7.03 2.75 37.03
N GLY A 20 5.87 3.21 37.50
CA GLY A 20 4.62 2.50 37.32
C GLY A 20 4.52 2.08 35.86
N LYS A 21 4.22 0.79 35.65
CA LYS A 21 3.68 0.32 34.38
C LYS A 21 2.36 1.06 34.20
N GLY A 22 2.42 2.28 33.65
CA GLY A 22 1.32 2.75 32.83
C GLY A 22 1.12 1.64 31.82
N SER A 23 -0.06 1.04 31.81
CA SER A 23 -0.42 0.05 30.81
C SER A 23 -0.13 0.71 29.47
N GLU A 24 0.95 0.31 28.81
CA GLU A 24 1.08 0.59 27.38
C GLU A 24 -0.23 0.10 26.76
N PRO A 25 -0.91 0.92 25.95
CA PRO A 25 -2.12 0.46 25.28
C PRO A 25 -1.75 -0.85 24.58
N ALA A 26 -2.49 -1.91 24.91
CA ALA A 26 -2.20 -3.23 24.39
C ALA A 26 -2.14 -3.11 22.86
N LEU A 27 -0.98 -3.42 22.28
CA LEU A 27 -0.80 -3.31 20.83
C LEU A 27 -1.88 -4.15 20.16
N LEU A 28 -2.62 -3.56 19.23
CA LEU A 28 -3.63 -4.27 18.44
C LEU A 28 -2.99 -5.53 17.84
N ALA A 29 -3.59 -6.66 18.16
CA ALA A 29 -3.21 -7.96 17.64
C ALA A 29 -3.71 -8.10 16.21
N PHE A 30 -3.03 -8.93 15.42
CA PHE A 30 -3.51 -9.29 14.10
C PHE A 30 -4.85 -10.04 14.23
N PRO A 31 -5.92 -9.67 13.49
CA PRO A 31 -7.22 -10.28 13.64
C PRO A 31 -7.19 -11.76 13.21
N SER A 32 -7.95 -12.61 13.91
CA SER A 32 -8.08 -14.03 13.58
C SER A 32 -9.09 -14.32 12.46
N GLY A 33 -9.84 -13.31 12.03
CA GLY A 33 -10.88 -13.40 11.02
C GLY A 33 -11.65 -12.08 10.91
N PRO A 34 -12.55 -11.96 9.93
CA PRO A 34 -13.30 -10.74 9.70
C PRO A 34 -14.32 -10.46 10.81
N SER A 35 -14.56 -9.18 11.08
CA SER A 35 -15.56 -8.70 12.03
C SER A 35 -16.13 -7.34 11.61
N GLY A 36 -17.36 -7.04 12.05
CA GLY A 36 -18.02 -5.78 11.68
C GLY A 36 -18.45 -5.70 10.21
N GLY A 37 -18.77 -4.50 9.76
CA GLY A 37 -19.22 -4.16 8.39
C GLY A 37 -18.12 -3.52 7.53
N ILE A 38 -16.87 -3.95 7.70
CA ILE A 38 -15.73 -3.45 6.91
C ILE A 38 -15.50 -4.31 5.66
N GLU A 39 -15.24 -3.65 4.52
CA GLU A 39 -14.97 -4.30 3.25
C GLU A 39 -13.81 -3.61 2.53
N ILE A 40 -12.74 -4.36 2.26
CA ILE A 40 -11.59 -3.89 1.49
C ILE A 40 -11.97 -3.88 0.01
N LYS A 41 -11.95 -2.70 -0.61
CA LYS A 41 -12.32 -2.48 -2.02
C LYS A 41 -11.14 -2.63 -2.96
N TYR A 42 -9.95 -2.25 -2.50
CA TYR A 42 -8.71 -2.40 -3.23
C TYR A 42 -7.50 -2.37 -2.27
N PRO A 43 -6.44 -3.16 -2.51
CA PRO A 43 -6.39 -4.28 -3.44
C PRO A 43 -7.34 -5.41 -3.02
N LEU A 44 -7.66 -6.30 -3.96
CA LEU A 44 -8.45 -7.51 -3.68
C LEU A 44 -7.56 -8.59 -3.06
N ASP A 45 -8.18 -9.60 -2.44
CA ASP A 45 -7.42 -10.77 -1.94
C ASP A 45 -6.64 -11.43 -3.08
N GLU A 46 -5.43 -11.88 -2.74
CA GLU A 46 -4.46 -12.52 -3.64
C GLU A 46 -3.94 -11.61 -4.78
N THR A 47 -4.01 -10.29 -4.63
CA THR A 47 -3.45 -9.35 -5.63
C THR A 47 -1.95 -9.56 -5.78
N LEU A 48 -1.49 -9.69 -7.03
CA LEU A 48 -0.08 -9.79 -7.41
C LEU A 48 0.40 -8.46 -8.00
N PHE A 49 1.43 -7.87 -7.40
CA PHE A 49 2.04 -6.62 -7.82
C PHE A 49 3.36 -6.85 -8.57
N PRO A 50 3.64 -6.14 -9.67
CA PRO A 50 4.98 -6.10 -10.27
C PRO A 50 6.04 -5.50 -9.33
N PRO A 51 7.32 -5.87 -9.47
CA PRO A 51 8.39 -5.39 -8.60
C PRO A 51 8.64 -3.87 -8.70
N GLU A 52 8.39 -3.27 -9.86
CA GLU A 52 8.61 -1.85 -10.14
C GLU A 52 7.41 -0.95 -9.80
N ILE A 53 6.22 -1.53 -9.54
CA ILE A 53 5.01 -0.72 -9.35
C ILE A 53 5.13 0.19 -8.12
N VAL A 54 4.63 1.42 -8.26
CA VAL A 54 4.47 2.38 -7.16
C VAL A 54 3.48 1.87 -6.11
N ALA A 55 3.49 2.50 -4.94
CA ALA A 55 2.63 2.09 -3.83
C ALA A 55 1.14 2.20 -4.21
N PRO A 56 0.35 1.12 -4.07
CA PRO A 56 -1.09 1.20 -4.23
C PRO A 56 -1.69 2.01 -3.07
N THR A 57 -2.82 2.67 -3.34
CA THR A 57 -3.66 3.20 -2.26
C THR A 57 -4.66 2.12 -1.87
N PHE A 58 -4.51 1.54 -0.69
CA PHE A 58 -5.52 0.68 -0.08
C PHE A 58 -6.78 1.50 0.19
N VAL A 59 -7.95 0.96 -0.15
CA VAL A 59 -9.26 1.63 -0.01
C VAL A 59 -10.27 0.63 0.54
N TRP A 60 -11.09 1.05 1.48
CA TRP A 60 -12.15 0.25 2.09
C TRP A 60 -13.39 1.09 2.36
N SER A 61 -14.48 0.42 2.70
CA SER A 61 -15.66 1.01 3.34
C SER A 61 -15.86 0.34 4.70
N ASP A 62 -16.34 1.06 5.69
CA ASP A 62 -16.66 0.51 7.00
C ASP A 62 -17.99 1.05 7.50
N GLU A 63 -18.99 0.17 7.59
CA GLU A 63 -20.32 0.50 8.10
C GLU A 63 -20.48 0.18 9.59
N THR A 64 -19.39 -0.19 10.27
CA THR A 64 -19.40 -0.51 11.70
C THR A 64 -19.59 0.75 12.55
N GLU A 65 -20.58 0.74 13.43
CA GLU A 65 -20.79 1.84 14.37
C GLU A 65 -19.62 1.98 15.34
N GLY A 66 -19.25 3.23 15.65
CA GLY A 66 -18.27 3.54 16.68
C GLY A 66 -16.80 3.48 16.24
N VAL A 67 -16.52 3.24 14.95
CA VAL A 67 -15.16 3.36 14.40
C VAL A 67 -14.71 4.82 14.44
N ALA A 68 -13.59 5.09 15.12
CA ALA A 68 -13.00 6.42 15.23
C ALA A 68 -11.77 6.58 14.30
N GLU A 69 -10.98 5.52 14.16
CA GLU A 69 -9.78 5.46 13.30
C GLU A 69 -9.56 4.02 12.82
N TRP A 70 -8.63 3.83 11.89
CA TRP A 70 -8.20 2.52 11.43
C TRP A 70 -6.72 2.29 11.69
N MET A 71 -6.39 1.04 11.98
CA MET A 71 -5.02 0.54 12.04
C MET A 71 -4.82 -0.46 10.93
N ILE A 72 -3.84 -0.22 10.07
CA ILE A 72 -3.36 -1.21 9.11
C ILE A 72 -2.29 -2.04 9.79
N LEU A 73 -2.48 -3.36 9.82
CA LEU A 73 -1.51 -4.33 10.31
C LEU A 73 -1.01 -5.13 9.12
N LEU A 74 0.31 -5.26 8.98
CA LEU A 74 0.91 -6.04 7.91
C LEU A 74 1.90 -7.05 8.49
N ARG A 75 1.74 -8.32 8.12
CA ARG A 75 2.66 -9.40 8.51
C ARG A 75 3.13 -10.17 7.29
N PHE A 76 4.22 -10.90 7.46
CA PHE A 76 4.79 -11.78 6.43
C PHE A 76 4.90 -13.20 6.98
N ASP A 77 4.72 -14.21 6.15
CA ASP A 77 4.67 -15.61 6.58
C ASP A 77 5.94 -16.11 7.31
N HIS A 78 7.08 -15.46 7.09
CA HIS A 78 8.39 -15.87 7.59
C HIS A 78 8.84 -15.13 8.86
N THR A 79 8.00 -14.26 9.45
CA THR A 79 8.35 -13.49 10.66
C THR A 79 7.12 -13.18 11.51
N ASP A 80 7.31 -13.13 12.83
CA ASP A 80 6.29 -12.68 13.79
C ASP A 80 6.19 -11.14 13.87
N GLU A 81 7.02 -10.41 13.12
CA GLU A 81 6.97 -8.95 13.03
C GLU A 81 5.67 -8.50 12.36
N VAL A 82 5.00 -7.53 13.00
CA VAL A 82 3.80 -6.88 12.48
C VAL A 82 4.07 -5.39 12.32
N LEU A 83 4.06 -4.91 11.08
CA LEU A 83 4.10 -3.49 10.76
C LEU A 83 2.74 -2.85 11.05
N ARG A 84 2.74 -1.59 11.48
CA ARG A 84 1.54 -0.89 11.96
C ARG A 84 1.47 0.51 11.40
N PHE A 85 0.34 0.85 10.77
CA PHE A 85 0.14 2.15 10.15
C PHE A 85 -1.25 2.69 10.54
N PRO A 86 -1.33 3.73 11.40
CA PRO A 86 -2.60 4.36 11.74
C PRO A 86 -3.08 5.28 10.62
N THR A 87 -4.40 5.41 10.46
CA THR A 87 -5.04 6.40 9.59
C THR A 87 -6.44 6.74 10.08
N THR A 88 -6.88 7.96 9.82
CA THR A 88 -8.24 8.43 10.11
C THR A 88 -9.12 8.49 8.86
N GLU A 89 -8.58 8.11 7.70
CA GLU A 89 -9.32 8.03 6.45
C GLU A 89 -9.55 6.56 6.05
N PRO A 90 -10.63 6.24 5.32
CA PRO A 90 -10.89 4.89 4.81
C PRO A 90 -10.01 4.53 3.60
N ARG A 91 -8.76 4.99 3.65
CA ARG A 91 -7.70 4.73 2.68
C ARG A 91 -6.33 4.91 3.31
N TRP A 92 -5.36 4.21 2.76
CA TRP A 92 -3.97 4.31 3.17
C TRP A 92 -3.06 4.00 1.98
N ARG A 93 -2.03 4.82 1.79
CA ARG A 93 -0.95 4.56 0.85
C ARG A 93 0.35 4.43 1.66
N PRO A 94 1.06 3.29 1.59
CA PRO A 94 2.37 3.16 2.21
C PRO A 94 3.33 4.24 1.67
N SER A 95 4.29 4.66 2.48
CA SER A 95 5.39 5.48 1.97
C SER A 95 6.20 4.69 0.93
N GLU A 96 6.95 5.37 0.06
CA GLU A 96 7.84 4.69 -0.90
C GLU A 96 8.82 3.74 -0.19
N ALA A 97 9.34 4.16 0.98
CA ALA A 97 10.26 3.36 1.78
C ALA A 97 9.58 2.11 2.35
N ASP A 98 8.39 2.25 2.93
CA ASP A 98 7.63 1.11 3.45
C ASP A 98 7.22 0.17 2.32
N TRP A 99 6.81 0.71 1.17
CA TRP A 99 6.43 -0.09 0.02
C TRP A 99 7.62 -0.87 -0.56
N ALA A 100 8.81 -0.28 -0.59
CA ALA A 100 10.02 -1.00 -0.99
C ALA A 100 10.31 -2.18 -0.04
N VAL A 101 10.14 -1.99 1.28
CA VAL A 101 10.29 -3.07 2.27
C VAL A 101 9.22 -4.15 2.09
N ILE A 102 7.96 -3.77 1.89
CA ILE A 102 6.85 -4.69 1.66
C ILE A 102 7.13 -5.54 0.43
N LYS A 103 7.42 -4.90 -0.72
CA LYS A 103 7.73 -5.59 -1.99
C LYS A 103 8.91 -6.55 -1.84
N GLN A 104 9.98 -6.13 -1.17
CA GLN A 104 11.16 -6.96 -0.96
C GLN A 104 10.83 -8.23 -0.15
N ARG A 105 9.95 -8.11 0.85
CA ARG A 105 9.58 -9.20 1.75
C ARG A 105 8.43 -10.07 1.24
N SER A 106 7.68 -9.62 0.24
CA SER A 106 6.55 -10.36 -0.35
C SER A 106 6.86 -10.96 -1.73
N VAL A 107 8.13 -11.02 -2.15
CA VAL A 107 8.50 -11.65 -3.42
C VAL A 107 8.14 -13.14 -3.38
N GLU A 108 7.19 -13.55 -4.22
CA GLU A 108 6.68 -14.93 -4.31
C GLU A 108 6.16 -15.50 -2.97
N GLN A 109 5.83 -14.65 -2.01
CA GLN A 109 5.35 -15.01 -0.67
C GLN A 109 4.25 -14.06 -0.20
N ASP A 110 3.27 -14.59 0.53
CA ASP A 110 2.14 -13.77 1.00
C ASP A 110 2.61 -12.73 2.03
N ALA A 111 2.19 -11.49 1.82
CA ALA A 111 2.07 -10.48 2.85
C ALA A 111 0.58 -10.30 3.15
N GLU A 112 0.20 -10.53 4.41
CA GLU A 112 -1.17 -10.36 4.83
C GLU A 112 -1.37 -8.97 5.41
N VAL A 113 -2.34 -8.25 4.87
CA VAL A 113 -2.71 -6.89 5.27
C VAL A 113 -4.09 -6.95 5.90
N ALA A 114 -4.17 -6.63 7.18
CA ALA A 114 -5.42 -6.43 7.89
C ALA A 114 -5.70 -4.95 8.08
N ILE A 115 -6.97 -4.57 7.90
CA ILE A 115 -7.49 -3.25 8.21
C ILE A 115 -8.42 -3.42 9.41
N VAL A 116 -8.10 -2.75 10.50
CA VAL A 116 -8.82 -2.88 11.78
C VAL A 116 -9.44 -1.54 12.12
N GLY A 117 -10.76 -1.47 12.23
CA GLY A 117 -11.44 -0.30 12.79
C GLY A 117 -11.29 -0.29 14.31
N VAL A 118 -10.93 0.86 14.84
CA VAL A 118 -10.61 1.08 16.26
C VAL A 118 -11.66 2.01 16.88
N GLY A 119 -12.26 1.56 17.97
CA GLY A 119 -13.25 2.31 18.75
C GLY A 119 -12.61 3.34 19.68
N GLY A 120 -13.45 4.19 20.29
CA GLY A 120 -12.98 5.26 21.18
C GLY A 120 -12.28 4.80 22.47
N ASP A 121 -12.40 3.53 22.84
CA ASP A 121 -11.68 2.86 23.93
C ASP A 121 -10.40 2.15 23.48
N ALA A 122 -9.96 2.39 22.24
CA ALA A 122 -8.85 1.73 21.55
C ALA A 122 -9.06 0.22 21.30
N ALA A 123 -10.29 -0.29 21.43
CA ALA A 123 -10.61 -1.67 21.09
C ALA A 123 -10.81 -1.85 19.58
N ALA A 124 -10.44 -3.01 19.05
CA ALA A 124 -10.83 -3.41 17.69
C ALA A 124 -12.33 -3.66 17.62
N VAL A 125 -13.03 -2.96 16.74
CA VAL A 125 -14.50 -3.08 16.55
C VAL A 125 -14.87 -3.69 15.20
N SER A 126 -13.99 -3.55 14.19
CA SER A 126 -14.15 -4.15 12.86
C SER A 126 -12.80 -4.65 12.35
N SER A 127 -12.81 -5.64 11.47
CA SER A 127 -11.60 -6.08 10.77
C SER A 127 -11.89 -6.82 9.46
N ALA A 128 -11.03 -6.62 8.48
CA ALA A 128 -10.95 -7.42 7.27
C ALA A 128 -9.48 -7.55 6.84
N SER A 129 -9.17 -8.61 6.11
CA SER A 129 -7.79 -8.88 5.68
C SER A 129 -7.75 -9.32 4.21
N VAL A 130 -6.64 -9.00 3.55
CA VAL A 130 -6.31 -9.46 2.20
C VAL A 130 -4.85 -9.91 2.16
N ARG A 131 -4.54 -10.83 1.25
CA ARG A 131 -3.18 -11.25 0.93
C ARG A 131 -2.72 -10.57 -0.34
N ILE A 132 -1.48 -10.09 -0.34
CA ILE A 132 -0.82 -9.54 -1.51
C ILE A 132 0.54 -10.17 -1.70
N ARG A 133 1.02 -10.20 -2.94
CA ARG A 133 2.35 -10.70 -3.30
C ARG A 133 3.05 -9.75 -4.25
N THR A 134 4.37 -9.86 -4.30
CA THR A 134 5.19 -9.24 -5.34
C THR A 134 5.72 -10.30 -6.29
N SER A 135 5.49 -10.09 -7.58
CA SER A 135 6.04 -10.90 -8.66
C SER A 135 7.54 -10.68 -8.75
N LYS A 136 8.31 -11.71 -9.06
CA LYS A 136 9.71 -11.57 -9.50
C LYS A 136 9.84 -11.02 -10.93
N ASP A 137 8.79 -11.17 -11.73
CA ASP A 137 8.78 -10.83 -13.15
C ASP A 137 8.31 -9.37 -13.31
N PRO A 138 9.15 -8.47 -13.87
CA PRO A 138 8.76 -7.09 -14.14
C PRO A 138 7.77 -7.01 -15.30
N VAL A 139 6.98 -5.94 -15.34
CA VAL A 139 6.23 -5.56 -16.56
C VAL A 139 7.22 -5.09 -17.62
N GLY A 140 8.20 -4.26 -17.22
CA GLY A 140 9.31 -3.84 -18.08
C GLY A 140 8.91 -2.94 -19.26
N ASP A 141 7.70 -2.38 -19.26
CA ASP A 141 7.19 -1.55 -20.35
C ASP A 141 6.21 -0.46 -19.84
N SER A 142 5.91 0.50 -20.70
CA SER A 142 4.97 1.58 -20.46
C SER A 142 3.55 1.22 -20.88
N ILE A 143 2.57 1.84 -20.21
CA ILE A 143 1.16 1.71 -20.54
C ILE A 143 0.74 2.89 -21.40
N PHE A 144 0.22 2.58 -22.58
CA PHE A 144 -0.55 3.51 -23.39
C PHE A 144 -2.04 3.25 -23.19
N TYR A 145 -2.79 4.26 -22.77
CA TYR A 145 -4.23 4.12 -22.57
C TYR A 145 -4.99 5.37 -22.92
N ARG A 146 -6.28 5.17 -23.17
CA ARG A 146 -7.23 6.24 -23.45
C ARG A 146 -7.96 6.64 -22.18
N GLU A 147 -7.86 7.91 -21.84
CA GLU A 147 -8.67 8.55 -20.82
C GLU A 147 -9.97 9.06 -21.46
N VAL A 148 -11.10 8.41 -21.12
CA VAL A 148 -12.43 8.80 -21.60
C VAL A 148 -13.22 9.43 -20.43
N PRO A 149 -13.69 10.67 -20.55
CA PRO A 149 -14.47 11.29 -19.48
C PRO A 149 -15.81 10.56 -19.29
N LEU A 150 -16.27 10.51 -18.03
CA LEU A 150 -17.61 10.04 -17.71
C LEU A 150 -18.65 11.16 -17.92
N PRO A 151 -19.90 10.85 -18.30
CA PRO A 151 -20.39 9.53 -18.69
C PRO A 151 -19.96 9.16 -20.13
N PHE A 152 -19.59 7.90 -20.34
CA PHE A 152 -19.03 7.44 -21.62
C PHE A 152 -19.93 7.73 -22.83
N ILE A 153 -21.25 7.63 -22.66
CA ILE A 153 -22.23 7.88 -23.74
C ILE A 153 -22.15 9.30 -24.32
N THR A 154 -21.73 10.28 -23.50
CA THR A 154 -21.54 11.66 -23.95
C THR A 154 -20.15 11.86 -24.52
N ALA A 155 -19.13 11.22 -23.94
CA ALA A 155 -17.75 11.35 -24.42
C ALA A 155 -17.55 10.81 -25.84
N VAL A 156 -18.27 9.76 -26.24
CA VAL A 156 -18.17 9.23 -27.61
C VAL A 156 -18.78 10.16 -28.68
N GLN A 157 -19.65 11.10 -28.29
CA GLN A 157 -20.25 12.06 -29.21
C GLN A 157 -19.31 13.21 -29.56
N ASP A 158 -18.32 13.47 -28.70
CA ASP A 158 -17.30 14.51 -28.88
C ASP A 158 -15.90 13.93 -28.61
N PRO A 159 -15.29 13.29 -29.63
CA PRO A 159 -13.97 12.66 -29.49
C PRO A 159 -12.84 13.60 -29.09
N SER A 160 -13.00 14.92 -29.26
CA SER A 160 -11.97 15.90 -28.88
C SER A 160 -11.66 15.89 -27.38
N ARG A 161 -12.64 15.48 -26.56
CA ARG A 161 -12.53 15.40 -25.11
C ARG A 161 -11.81 14.16 -24.60
N ILE A 162 -11.46 13.26 -25.51
CA ILE A 162 -10.73 12.04 -25.22
C ILE A 162 -9.24 12.35 -25.28
N ARG A 163 -8.51 11.86 -24.27
CA ARG A 163 -7.06 12.02 -24.20
C ARG A 163 -6.38 10.66 -24.20
N TRP A 164 -5.17 10.59 -24.73
CA TRP A 164 -4.32 9.42 -24.61
C TRP A 164 -3.14 9.75 -23.72
N ARG A 165 -2.83 8.82 -22.83
CA ARG A 165 -1.72 8.92 -21.90
C ARG A 165 -0.74 7.79 -22.15
N PHE A 166 0.52 8.11 -21.92
CA PHE A 166 1.62 7.17 -22.02
C PHE A 166 2.51 7.35 -20.80
N GLY A 167 2.78 6.26 -20.08
CA GLY A 167 3.77 6.28 -19.03
C GLY A 167 3.92 4.94 -18.34
N SER A 168 4.93 4.87 -17.48
CA SER A 168 5.32 3.65 -16.79
C SER A 168 4.63 3.50 -15.44
N ILE A 169 4.53 2.26 -14.96
CA ILE A 169 3.89 1.89 -13.68
C ILE A 169 4.75 2.23 -12.45
N ASP A 170 6.01 2.60 -12.67
CA ASP A 170 6.96 3.04 -11.65
C ASP A 170 6.94 4.57 -11.42
N SER A 171 6.06 5.31 -12.11
CA SER A 171 5.90 6.75 -11.95
C SER A 171 4.95 7.09 -10.79
N GLU A 172 5.44 7.87 -9.83
CA GLU A 172 4.63 8.46 -8.76
C GLU A 172 3.66 9.54 -9.27
N THR A 173 3.90 10.05 -10.47
CA THR A 173 3.08 11.08 -11.11
C THR A 173 2.19 10.51 -12.21
N ALA A 174 1.06 11.18 -12.43
CA ALA A 174 0.14 10.80 -13.49
C ALA A 174 0.84 10.84 -14.86
N PRO A 175 0.67 9.81 -15.71
CA PRO A 175 1.32 9.75 -17.00
C PRO A 175 0.88 10.92 -17.89
N PRO A 176 1.78 11.59 -18.62
CA PRO A 176 1.46 12.77 -19.43
C PRO A 176 0.44 12.44 -20.52
N VAL A 177 -0.30 13.47 -20.95
CA VAL A 177 -1.13 13.40 -22.15
C VAL A 177 -0.21 13.51 -23.37
N VAL A 178 -0.29 12.54 -24.27
CA VAL A 178 0.52 12.49 -25.50
C VAL A 178 -0.30 12.72 -26.77
N LEU A 179 -1.63 12.68 -26.66
CA LEU A 179 -2.56 13.00 -27.75
C LEU A 179 -3.88 13.49 -27.17
N GLU A 180 -4.40 14.60 -27.68
CA GLU A 180 -5.70 15.19 -27.32
C GLU A 180 -6.26 16.01 -28.49
N ASP A 181 -7.48 16.53 -28.37
CA ASP A 181 -8.15 17.38 -29.35
C ASP A 181 -8.30 16.74 -30.75
N LEU A 182 -8.49 15.42 -30.80
CA LEU A 182 -8.72 14.72 -32.07
C LEU A 182 -10.11 15.02 -32.64
N PRO A 183 -10.22 15.45 -33.92
CA PRO A 183 -11.51 15.78 -34.53
C PRO A 183 -12.37 14.55 -34.87
N VAL A 184 -11.75 13.37 -34.89
CA VAL A 184 -12.39 12.07 -35.13
C VAL A 184 -11.85 11.04 -34.15
N CYS A 185 -12.57 9.94 -33.96
CA CYS A 185 -12.14 8.90 -33.03
C CYS A 185 -10.83 8.23 -33.50
N GLY A 186 -9.80 8.32 -32.67
CA GLY A 186 -8.51 7.65 -32.87
C GLY A 186 -8.51 6.15 -32.57
N ASN A 187 -9.65 5.47 -32.71
CA ASN A 187 -9.76 4.03 -32.43
C ASN A 187 -8.95 3.16 -33.40
N CYS A 188 -8.58 3.72 -34.55
CA CYS A 188 -7.72 3.06 -35.53
C CYS A 188 -6.22 3.23 -35.24
N HIS A 189 -5.86 3.97 -34.18
CA HIS A 189 -4.46 4.12 -33.80
C HIS A 189 -3.96 2.82 -33.17
N SER A 190 -2.94 2.25 -33.80
CA SER A 190 -2.33 1.00 -33.37
C SER A 190 -0.82 1.16 -33.37
N PHE A 191 -0.14 0.30 -32.63
CA PHE A 191 1.31 0.27 -32.55
C PHE A 191 1.87 -0.79 -33.48
N SER A 192 3.05 -0.56 -34.04
CA SER A 192 3.86 -1.65 -34.59
C SER A 192 4.09 -2.73 -33.52
N GLY A 193 4.35 -3.97 -33.93
CA GLY A 193 4.55 -5.08 -32.98
C GLY A 193 5.72 -4.89 -32.01
N ASP A 194 6.65 -3.98 -32.33
CA ASP A 194 7.77 -3.56 -31.49
C ASP A 194 7.53 -2.22 -30.76
N GLY A 195 6.33 -1.65 -30.85
CA GLY A 195 5.95 -0.40 -30.19
C GLY A 195 6.61 0.87 -30.75
N SER A 196 7.49 0.75 -31.75
CA SER A 196 8.30 1.87 -32.26
C SER A 196 7.53 2.91 -33.07
N VAL A 197 6.37 2.54 -33.63
CA VAL A 197 5.54 3.41 -34.47
C VAL A 197 4.09 3.37 -33.99
N LEU A 198 3.52 4.55 -33.75
CA LEU A 198 2.08 4.76 -33.61
C LEU A 198 1.49 5.16 -34.96
N GLY A 199 0.60 4.33 -35.50
CA GLY A 199 -0.17 4.68 -36.70
C GLY A 199 -1.24 5.71 -36.36
N LEU A 200 -1.09 6.93 -36.88
CA LEU A 200 -2.08 7.99 -36.76
C LEU A 200 -3.03 8.02 -37.96
#